data_AF-A0A183I0Z8-F1
#
_entry.id   AF-A0A183I0Z8-F1
#
_cell.length_a   1.000
_cell.length_b   1.000
_cell.length_c   1.000
_cell.angle_alpha   90.00
_cell.angle_beta   90.00
_cell.angle_gamma   90.00
#
_symmetry.space_group_name_H-M   'P 1'
#
loop_
_entity.id
_entity.type
_entity.pdbx_description
1 polymer ?
#
loop_
_entity_poly.entity_id
_entity_poly.type
_entity_poly.pdbx_seq_one_letter_code
_entity_poly.pdbx_strand_id
1 'polypeptide(L)' 'MEKETTADRNGVKPIDLNVSNQELEKISRDGIDGNGPLRLSLIAMKIMKDHCKKLGRNPYDIELESLAQT' A
#
# COMPACT_ATOMS: atom_id res chain seq x y z
N MET A 1 11.95 14.15 -25.74
CA MET A 1 11.15 12.93 -25.94
C MET A 1 10.37 12.71 -24.66
N GLU A 2 9.06 12.92 -24.77
CA GLU A 2 8.04 12.80 -23.72
C GLU A 2 8.09 11.44 -23.02
N LYS A 3 7.72 11.41 -21.73
CA LYS A 3 6.41 10.85 -21.32
C LYS A 3 5.95 11.52 -20.03
N GLU A 4 5.06 12.49 -20.22
CA GLU A 4 4.05 12.92 -19.27
C GLU A 4 3.35 11.67 -18.71
N THR A 5 3.57 11.37 -17.42
CA THR A 5 2.82 10.31 -16.75
C THR A 5 1.50 10.92 -16.34
N THR A 6 0.52 10.65 -17.20
CA THR A 6 -0.88 11.00 -17.10
C THR A 6 -1.42 10.76 -15.69
N ALA A 7 -1.97 11.82 -15.09
CA ALA A 7 -2.86 11.73 -13.95
C ALA A 7 -3.96 10.70 -14.24
N ASP A 8 -3.93 9.57 -13.54
CA ASP A 8 -4.96 8.53 -13.62
C ASP A 8 -6.23 9.06 -12.96
N ARG A 9 -7.28 9.22 -13.77
CA ARG A 9 -8.62 9.66 -13.36
C ARG A 9 -9.50 8.48 -12.91
N ASN A 10 -8.89 7.36 -12.51
CA ASN A 10 -9.56 6.13 -12.11
C ASN A 10 -9.00 5.53 -10.80
N GLY A 11 -8.82 6.37 -9.78
CA GLY A 11 -9.13 6.09 -8.36
C GLY A 11 -8.41 4.97 -7.60
N VAL A 12 -7.44 4.26 -8.20
CA VAL A 12 -6.74 3.15 -7.55
C VAL A 12 -5.25 3.29 -7.83
N LYS A 13 -4.41 3.34 -6.79
CA LYS A 13 -2.97 3.56 -6.95
C LYS A 13 -2.13 2.41 -6.35
N PRO A 14 -1.01 2.04 -6.98
CA PRO A 14 -0.09 1.07 -6.40
C PRO A 14 0.64 1.68 -5.19
N ILE A 15 0.79 0.90 -4.11
CA ILE A 15 1.47 1.28 -2.88
C ILE A 15 2.76 0.47 -2.74
N ASP A 16 3.90 1.15 -2.64
CA ASP A 16 5.17 0.45 -2.42
C ASP A 16 5.31 -0.01 -0.96
N LEU A 17 5.22 -1.32 -0.73
CA LEU A 17 5.51 -1.95 0.56
C LEU A 17 6.97 -2.41 0.69
N ASN A 18 7.82 -2.20 -0.32
CA ASN A 18 9.25 -2.55 -0.27
C ASN A 18 10.10 -1.56 0.53
N VAL A 19 9.49 -0.88 1.49
CA VAL A 19 10.08 0.12 2.36
C VAL A 19 10.58 -0.48 3.67
N SER A 20 11.15 0.36 4.54
CA SER A 20 11.64 -0.02 5.87
C SER A 20 10.48 -0.41 6.80
N ASN A 21 10.80 -1.06 7.93
CA ASN A 21 9.78 -1.39 8.94
C ASN A 21 9.10 -0.13 9.50
N GLN A 22 9.86 0.95 9.73
CA GLN A 22 9.29 2.23 10.18
C GLN A 22 8.29 2.80 9.17
N GLU A 23 8.57 2.72 7.87
CA GLU A 23 7.63 3.19 6.86
C GLU A 23 6.41 2.27 6.75
N LEU A 24 6.56 0.95 6.93
CA LEU A 24 5.41 0.05 7.03
C LEU A 24 4.51 0.38 8.22
N GLU A 25 5.09 0.67 9.39
CA GLU A 25 4.34 1.11 10.57
C GLU A 25 3.65 2.46 10.33
N LYS A 26 4.33 3.37 9.63
CA LYS A 26 3.77 4.67 9.24
C LYS A 26 2.58 4.51 8.31
N ILE A 27 2.70 3.72 7.24
CA ILE A 27 1.58 3.41 6.32
C ILE A 27 0.40 2.80 7.08
N SER A 28 0.68 1.86 8.00
CA SER A 28 -0.40 1.24 8.79
C SER A 28 -1.11 2.23 9.72
N ARG A 29 -0.35 3.09 10.40
CA ARG A 29 -0.86 4.05 11.38
C ARG A 29 -1.52 5.27 10.74
N ASP A 30 -0.93 5.79 9.67
CA ASP A 30 -1.36 7.05 9.06
C ASP A 30 -2.38 6.78 7.94
N GLY A 31 -2.41 5.55 7.43
CA GLY A 31 -3.25 5.17 6.32
C GLY A 31 -2.67 5.57 4.97
N ILE A 32 -3.54 5.57 3.98
CA ILE A 32 -3.21 5.87 2.58
C ILE A 32 -4.03 7.10 2.16
N ASP A 33 -3.35 8.17 1.71
CA ASP A 33 -3.96 9.46 1.31
C ASP A 33 -4.98 10.08 2.29
N GLY A 34 -4.84 9.82 3.58
CA GLY A 34 -5.77 10.37 4.57
C GLY A 34 -7.10 9.63 4.69
N ASN A 35 -7.24 8.43 4.10
CA ASN A 35 -8.40 7.53 4.28
C ASN A 35 -8.48 6.89 5.67
N GLY A 36 -7.62 7.32 6.60
CA GLY A 36 -7.55 6.80 7.96
C GLY A 36 -6.66 5.56 8.10
N PRO A 37 -6.34 5.17 9.34
CA PRO A 37 -5.39 4.10 9.63
C PRO A 37 -5.85 2.76 9.07
N LEU A 38 -4.93 1.99 8.49
CA LEU A 38 -5.15 0.56 8.17
C LEU A 38 -5.23 -0.29 9.44
N ARG A 39 -4.64 0.17 10.55
CA ARG A 39 -4.63 -0.54 11.86
C ARG A 39 -4.06 -1.97 11.79
N LEU A 40 -3.24 -2.25 10.78
CA LEU A 40 -2.57 -3.53 10.61
C LEU A 40 -1.31 -3.60 11.50
N SER A 41 -1.06 -4.75 12.13
CA SER A 41 0.20 -4.95 12.84
C SER A 41 1.40 -4.91 11.86
N LEU A 42 2.59 -4.57 12.37
CA LEU A 42 3.82 -4.67 11.56
C LEU A 42 4.03 -6.08 10.97
N ILE A 43 3.60 -7.12 11.69
CA ILE A 43 3.64 -8.50 11.20
C ILE A 43 2.72 -8.67 9.99
N ALA A 44 1.48 -8.18 10.06
CA ALA A 44 0.55 -8.22 8.94
C ALA A 44 1.10 -7.45 7.73
N MET A 45 1.66 -6.25 7.93
CA MET A 45 2.29 -5.46 6.87
C MET A 45 3.45 -6.21 6.21
N LYS A 46 4.28 -6.92 6.99
CA LYS A 46 5.37 -7.75 6.45
C LYS A 46 4.84 -8.94 5.65
N ILE A 47 3.80 -9.62 6.12
CA ILE A 47 3.16 -10.73 5.40
C ILE A 47 2.62 -10.24 4.06
N MET A 48 1.95 -9.09 4.03
CA MET A 48 1.44 -8.48 2.80
C MET A 48 2.57 -8.11 1.84
N LYS A 49 3.63 -7.46 2.34
CA LYS A 49 4.84 -7.17 1.58
C LYS A 49 5.42 -8.43 0.94
N ASP A 50 5.58 -9.51 1.70
CA ASP A 50 6.16 -10.76 1.21
C ASP A 50 5.24 -11.47 0.20
N HIS A 51 3.93 -11.38 0.39
CA HIS A 51 2.95 -11.87 -0.58
C HIS A 51 3.04 -11.11 -1.92
N CYS A 52 3.05 -9.79 -1.87
CA CYS A 52 3.18 -8.92 -3.04
C CYS A 52 4.51 -9.14 -3.79
N LYS A 53 5.62 -9.32 -3.05
CA LYS A 53 6.91 -9.72 -3.62
C LYS A 53 6.85 -11.03 -4.38
N LYS A 54 6.17 -12.05 -3.84
CA LYS A 54 5.99 -13.35 -4.53
C LYS A 54 5.17 -13.21 -5.81
N LEU A 55 4.22 -12.29 -5.85
CA LEU A 55 3.41 -11.98 -7.04
C LEU A 55 4.13 -11.07 -8.05
N GLY A 56 5.28 -10.48 -7.68
CA GLY A 56 6.02 -9.57 -8.55
C GLY A 56 5.33 -8.22 -8.77
N ARG A 57 4.43 -7.80 -7.88
CA ARG A 57 3.70 -6.53 -7.97
C ARG A 57 3.53 -5.86 -6.61
N ASN A 58 3.27 -4.56 -6.61
CA ASN A 58 2.80 -3.84 -5.44
C ASN A 58 1.28 -4.07 -5.23
N PRO A 59 0.79 -4.03 -3.99
CA PRO A 59 -0.65 -3.97 -3.73
C PRO A 59 -1.19 -2.61 -4.17
N TYR A 60 -2.48 -2.56 -4.45
CA TYR A 60 -3.21 -1.32 -4.61
C TYR A 60 -3.74 -0.82 -3.27
N ASP A 61 -3.95 0.49 -3.15
CA ASP A 61 -4.54 1.13 -1.99
C ASP A 61 -5.85 0.46 -1.54
N ILE A 62 -6.78 0.23 -2.46
CA ILE A 62 -8.07 -0.40 -2.17
C ILE A 62 -7.93 -1.85 -1.67
N GLU A 63 -6.89 -2.59 -2.10
CA GLU A 63 -6.61 -3.94 -1.59
C GLU A 63 -6.20 -3.89 -0.12
N LEU A 64 -5.36 -2.93 0.26
CA LEU A 64 -4.91 -2.75 1.64
C LEU A 64 -6.04 -2.28 2.56
N GLU A 65 -6.86 -1.35 2.09
CA GLU A 65 -8.03 -0.86 2.83
C GLU A 65 -9.08 -1.96 3.04
N SER A 66 -9.33 -2.78 2.01
CA SER A 66 -10.28 -3.90 2.10
C SER A 66 -9.81 -4.95 3.12
N LEU A 67 -8.50 -5.24 3.17
CA LEU A 67 -7.93 -6.17 4.15
C LEU A 67 -7.98 -5.62 5.58
N ALA A 68 -7.81 -4.30 5.75
CA ALA A 68 -7.85 -3.63 7.04
C ALA A 68 -9.25 -3.59 7.70
N GLN A 69 -10.31 -3.76 6.92
CA GLN A 69 -11.70 -3.73 7.39
C GLN A 69 -12.24 -5.10 7.87
N THR A 70 -11.41 -6.15 7.87
CA THR A 70 -11.75 -7.49 8.39
C THR A 70 -11.36 -7.63 9.86
#